data_AF-A0A6F8Y849-F1
#
_entry.id   AF-A0A6F8Y849-F1
#
_cell.length_a   1.000
_cell.length_b   1.000
_cell.length_c   1.000
_cell.angle_alpha   90.00
_cell.angle_beta   90.00
_cell.angle_gamma   90.00
#
_symmetry.space_group_name_H-M   'P 1'
#
loop_
_entity.id
_entity.type
_entity.pdbx_description
1 polymer ?
#
loop_
_entity_poly.entity_id
_entity_poly.type
_entity_poly.pdbx_seq_one_letter_code
_entity_poly.pdbx_strand_id
1 'polypeptide(L)'
;MVAARILTQPPDLTGLVPPLRELVERTLAKDPTARPTSRALLDLLLAAGPDRPPAVAAALARQPGLLVAAEEAQAATDQHPGHAVTAAAVPPELETVAAGPTELVTAPAVAPQPLSAPTQQVAPPPPAVPLPAHVPPPPILPPLAASVPAPVPPTVSSRSGSRWGRFANVAMALAVLVTSLTVAGISTGVLPFGGDGTPSGAAPSATAGSPTAPTSSTSPRASELVAQDPLTEPRLWQLRDDPTQLTTCTFEGALVITRDKQGPYRCPGPMDQLADFSMAVDVRLRSEGACAAMWFRFVAAAGYIVRICPEAFYVGTHGVGDGTTVRVLRTLGFETPIPLDTPTRVSVSMQGSTIALERDGQPVGTVQDTTFSEGRVVLGIYPETPEHQPPFTVAFNNVEVRSFER
;
A
#
# COMPACT_ATOMS: atom_id res chain seq x y z
N MET A 1 8.82 15.49 38.50
CA MET A 1 7.42 15.52 39.02
C MET A 1 6.36 15.04 38.02
N VAL A 2 6.71 14.65 36.78
CA VAL A 2 5.72 14.19 35.78
C VAL A 2 5.11 12.81 36.13
N ALA A 3 5.92 11.88 36.65
CA ALA A 3 5.47 10.53 37.00
C ALA A 3 4.38 10.51 38.09
N ALA A 4 4.52 11.35 39.13
CA ALA A 4 3.51 11.46 40.18
C ALA A 4 2.18 12.01 39.63
N ARG A 5 2.25 12.95 38.67
CA ARG A 5 1.07 13.58 38.07
C ARG A 5 0.24 12.61 37.24
N ILE A 6 0.89 11.71 36.48
CA ILE A 6 0.23 10.66 35.69
C ILE A 6 -0.50 9.66 36.61
N LEU A 7 0.07 9.36 37.77
CA LEU A 7 -0.50 8.39 38.70
C LEU A 7 -1.66 8.95 39.52
N THR A 8 -1.65 10.24 39.87
CA THR A 8 -2.63 10.81 40.82
C THR A 8 -3.69 11.69 40.19
N GLN A 9 -3.44 12.29 39.02
CA GLN A 9 -4.45 13.15 38.40
C GLN A 9 -5.46 12.33 37.59
N PRO A 10 -6.75 12.77 37.56
CA PRO A 10 -7.71 12.22 36.62
C PRO A 10 -7.24 12.51 35.19
N PRO A 11 -7.41 11.56 34.25
CA PRO A 11 -7.06 11.79 32.86
C PRO A 11 -7.93 12.90 32.27
N ASP A 12 -7.32 13.77 31.46
CA ASP A 12 -8.09 14.75 30.69
C ASP A 12 -8.73 14.03 29.49
N LEU A 13 -10.06 13.97 29.49
CA LEU A 13 -10.85 13.34 28.43
C LEU A 13 -11.57 14.37 27.54
N THR A 14 -11.17 15.63 27.63
CA THR A 14 -11.70 16.72 26.81
C THR A 14 -11.41 16.43 25.32
N GLY A 15 -12.41 16.62 24.46
CA GLY A 15 -12.31 16.34 23.02
C GLY A 15 -12.76 14.93 22.60
N LEU A 16 -12.97 14.01 23.54
CA LEU A 16 -13.61 12.72 23.23
C LEU A 16 -15.13 12.87 23.22
N VAL A 17 -15.79 12.25 22.24
CA VAL A 17 -17.26 12.15 22.20
C VAL A 17 -17.78 11.26 23.34
N PRO A 18 -19.00 11.44 23.84
CA PRO A 18 -19.49 10.74 25.03
C PRO A 18 -19.31 9.20 25.00
N PRO A 19 -19.60 8.49 23.90
CA PRO A 19 -19.44 7.02 23.85
C PRO A 19 -17.97 6.56 23.95
N LEU A 20 -17.04 7.30 23.34
CA LEU A 20 -15.60 7.00 23.45
C LEU A 20 -15.04 7.44 24.79
N ARG A 21 -15.57 8.54 25.35
CA ARG A 21 -15.17 9.05 26.66
C ARG A 21 -15.43 8.01 27.74
N GLU A 22 -16.62 7.41 27.77
CA GLU A 22 -16.96 6.38 28.76
C GLU A 22 -16.07 5.13 28.64
N LEU A 23 -15.74 4.72 27.40
CA LEU A 23 -14.86 3.59 27.16
C LEU A 23 -13.43 3.87 27.63
N VAL A 24 -12.89 5.05 27.30
CA VAL A 24 -11.55 5.48 27.69
C VAL A 24 -11.47 5.73 29.21
N GLU A 25 -12.53 6.26 29.82
CA GLU A 25 -12.61 6.44 31.27
C GLU A 25 -12.54 5.09 31.99
N ARG A 26 -13.26 4.07 31.49
CA ARG A 26 -13.25 2.72 32.06
C ARG A 26 -11.90 2.02 31.88
N THR A 27 -11.20 2.21 30.76
CA THR A 27 -9.84 1.66 30.56
C THR A 27 -8.80 2.34 31.43
N LEU A 28 -9.00 3.61 31.78
CA LEU A 28 -8.10 4.40 32.63
C LEU A 28 -8.48 4.39 34.12
N ALA A 29 -9.43 3.54 34.54
CA ALA A 29 -9.84 3.42 35.93
C ALA A 29 -8.65 3.15 36.87
N LYS A 30 -8.59 3.81 38.03
CA LYS A 30 -7.47 3.64 38.97
C LYS A 30 -7.46 2.24 39.59
N ASP A 31 -8.64 1.69 39.86
CA ASP A 31 -8.81 0.30 40.28
C ASP A 31 -8.55 -0.65 39.10
N PRO A 32 -7.53 -1.54 39.18
CA PRO A 32 -7.24 -2.48 38.11
C PRO A 32 -8.37 -3.48 37.85
N THR A 33 -9.21 -3.79 38.84
CA THR A 33 -10.35 -4.71 38.69
C THR A 33 -11.52 -4.09 37.93
N ALA A 34 -11.60 -2.75 37.90
CA ALA A 34 -12.60 -2.02 37.14
C ALA A 34 -12.23 -1.83 35.66
N ARG A 35 -11.00 -2.17 35.26
CA ARG A 35 -10.55 -2.06 33.87
C ARG A 35 -11.06 -3.25 33.05
N PRO A 36 -11.58 -3.03 31.83
CA PRO A 36 -11.89 -4.13 30.94
C PRO A 36 -10.58 -4.85 30.58
N THR A 37 -10.66 -6.17 30.45
CA THR A 37 -9.57 -6.94 29.83
C THR A 37 -9.40 -6.51 28.37
N SER A 38 -8.24 -6.76 27.76
CA SER A 38 -8.04 -6.45 26.33
C SER A 38 -9.10 -7.07 25.44
N ARG A 39 -9.56 -8.28 25.78
CA ARG A 39 -10.67 -8.95 25.09
C ARG A 39 -12.00 -8.24 25.30
N ALA A 40 -12.33 -7.87 26.54
CA ALA A 40 -13.56 -7.13 26.83
C ALA A 40 -13.55 -5.72 26.19
N LEU A 41 -12.40 -5.06 26.10
CA LEU A 41 -12.25 -3.79 25.39
C LEU A 41 -12.49 -3.97 23.89
N LEU A 42 -11.90 -5.01 23.30
CA LEU A 42 -12.13 -5.35 21.90
C LEU A 42 -13.60 -5.70 21.66
N ASP A 43 -14.21 -6.49 22.53
CA ASP A 43 -15.64 -6.81 22.47
C ASP A 43 -16.49 -5.55 22.63
N LEU A 44 -16.13 -4.57 23.47
CA LEU A 44 -16.85 -3.29 23.56
C LEU A 44 -16.70 -2.42 22.30
N LEU A 45 -15.53 -2.47 21.65
CA LEU A 45 -15.28 -1.80 20.37
C LEU A 45 -15.99 -2.48 19.20
N LEU A 46 -16.13 -3.81 19.23
CA LEU A 46 -16.71 -4.63 18.17
C LEU A 46 -18.22 -4.89 18.34
N ALA A 47 -18.71 -5.06 19.57
CA ALA A 47 -20.14 -5.19 19.90
C ALA A 47 -20.90 -3.90 19.62
N ALA A 48 -20.21 -2.78 19.40
CA ALA A 48 -20.71 -1.65 18.60
C ALA A 48 -20.76 -2.01 17.09
N GLY A 49 -21.24 -3.21 16.77
CA GLY A 49 -21.38 -3.84 15.44
C GLY A 49 -22.65 -3.34 14.72
N PRO A 50 -23.33 -4.10 13.84
CA PRO A 50 -24.40 -3.58 12.97
C PRO A 50 -25.57 -2.84 13.68
N ASP A 51 -25.73 -3.01 14.99
CA ASP A 51 -26.63 -2.22 15.85
C ASP A 51 -25.96 -0.98 16.49
N ARG A 52 -24.86 -0.50 15.90
CA ARG A 52 -24.07 0.65 16.37
C ARG A 52 -24.99 1.85 16.52
N PRO A 53 -25.03 2.52 17.68
CA PRO A 53 -25.68 3.82 17.77
C PRO A 53 -25.02 4.74 16.74
N PRO A 54 -25.76 5.30 15.77
CA PRO A 54 -25.19 6.05 14.65
C PRO A 54 -24.28 7.21 15.11
N ALA A 55 -24.49 7.69 16.34
CA ALA A 55 -23.65 8.66 17.03
C ALA A 55 -22.19 8.20 17.25
N VAL A 56 -21.93 6.93 17.57
CA VAL A 56 -20.56 6.41 17.78
C VAL A 56 -19.84 6.29 16.44
N ALA A 57 -20.52 5.76 15.41
CA ALA A 57 -19.97 5.64 14.06
C ALA A 57 -19.60 7.01 13.49
N ALA A 58 -20.55 7.95 13.57
CA ALA A 58 -20.37 9.31 13.11
C ALA A 58 -19.29 10.05 13.91
N ALA A 59 -19.12 9.73 15.18
CA ALA A 59 -18.07 10.32 16.00
C ALA A 59 -16.68 9.82 15.65
N LEU A 60 -16.47 8.50 15.45
CA LEU A 60 -15.21 7.98 14.95
C LEU A 60 -14.89 8.53 13.55
N ALA A 61 -15.88 8.62 12.66
CA ALA A 61 -15.71 9.19 11.32
C ALA A 61 -15.34 10.69 11.33
N ARG A 62 -15.65 11.41 12.42
CA ARG A 62 -15.32 12.85 12.60
C ARG A 62 -13.99 13.09 13.30
N GLN A 63 -13.23 12.05 13.63
CA GLN A 63 -11.94 12.17 14.31
C GLN A 63 -10.78 11.78 13.36
N PRO A 64 -10.25 12.72 12.56
CA PRO A 64 -9.21 12.42 11.56
C PRO A 64 -7.94 11.84 12.18
N GLY A 65 -7.55 12.28 13.39
CA GLY A 65 -6.39 11.72 14.09
C GLY A 65 -6.53 10.25 14.48
N LEU A 66 -7.76 9.79 14.74
CA LEU A 66 -8.04 8.40 15.09
C LEU A 66 -8.03 7.48 13.86
N LEU A 67 -8.42 8.00 12.69
CA LEU A 67 -8.26 7.30 11.42
C LEU A 67 -6.78 7.15 11.06
N VAL A 68 -5.97 8.20 11.23
CA VAL A 68 -4.51 8.14 11.05
C VAL A 68 -3.88 7.10 11.99
N ALA A 69 -4.22 7.14 13.28
CA ALA A 69 -3.67 6.19 14.25
C ALA A 69 -4.14 4.74 14.00
N ALA A 70 -5.40 4.55 13.58
CA ALA A 70 -5.91 3.22 13.23
C ALA A 70 -5.23 2.68 11.96
N GLU A 71 -4.99 3.52 10.96
CA GLU A 71 -4.27 3.14 9.75
C GLU A 71 -2.79 2.85 10.05
N GLU A 72 -2.13 3.64 10.90
CA GLU A 72 -0.78 3.35 11.38
C GLU A 72 -0.72 2.02 12.15
N ALA A 73 -1.71 1.76 13.01
CA ALA A 73 -1.82 0.50 13.74
C ALA A 73 -2.10 -0.69 12.81
N GLN A 74 -2.92 -0.51 11.77
CA GLN A 74 -3.16 -1.53 10.74
C GLN A 74 -1.91 -1.78 9.89
N ALA A 75 -1.25 -0.72 9.44
CA ALA A 75 0.04 -0.79 8.75
C ALA A 75 1.15 -1.40 9.60
N ALA A 76 1.00 -1.39 10.94
CA ALA A 76 1.85 -2.11 11.89
C ALA A 76 1.40 -3.56 12.15
N THR A 77 0.11 -3.88 12.01
CA THR A 77 -0.45 -5.22 12.27
C THR A 77 -0.35 -6.13 11.05
N ASP A 78 -0.47 -5.59 9.83
CA ASP A 78 -0.21 -6.29 8.56
C ASP A 78 1.27 -6.74 8.41
N GLN A 79 2.11 -6.45 9.42
CA GLN A 79 3.55 -6.74 9.46
C GLN A 79 3.90 -8.14 10.02
N HIS A 80 2.92 -8.99 10.34
CA HIS A 80 3.18 -10.38 10.80
C HIS A 80 2.60 -11.44 9.85
N PRO A 81 3.36 -11.92 8.84
CA PRO A 81 3.05 -13.18 8.21
C PRO A 81 3.54 -14.30 9.13
N GLY A 82 2.63 -15.02 9.82
CA GLY A 82 3.01 -16.30 10.42
C GLY A 82 2.28 -16.82 11.66
N HIS A 83 1.41 -16.05 12.33
CA HIS A 83 0.64 -16.59 13.45
C HIS A 83 -0.86 -16.39 13.21
N ALA A 84 -1.47 -17.36 12.54
CA ALA A 84 -2.89 -17.60 12.72
C ALA A 84 -3.11 -17.90 14.21
N VAL A 85 -3.65 -16.94 14.95
CA VAL A 85 -4.21 -17.21 16.27
C VAL A 85 -5.47 -18.01 16.04
N THR A 86 -5.32 -19.33 15.94
CA THR A 86 -6.44 -20.26 16.03
C THR A 86 -7.12 -20.00 17.37
N ALA A 87 -8.26 -19.33 17.33
CA ALA A 87 -9.20 -19.36 18.44
C ALA A 87 -9.50 -20.84 18.70
N ALA A 88 -9.02 -21.35 19.84
CA ALA A 88 -9.37 -22.67 20.31
C ALA A 88 -10.89 -22.74 20.38
N ALA A 89 -11.49 -23.47 19.42
CA ALA A 89 -12.88 -23.84 19.47
C ALA A 89 -13.07 -24.69 20.74
N VAL A 90 -13.87 -24.16 21.65
CA VAL A 90 -14.43 -24.92 22.76
C VAL A 90 -15.29 -26.03 22.14
N PRO A 91 -15.09 -27.32 22.46
CA PRO A 91 -15.92 -28.38 21.93
C PRO A 91 -17.36 -28.21 22.46
N PRO A 92 -18.40 -28.33 21.63
CA PRO A 92 -19.76 -28.38 22.12
C PRO A 92 -20.00 -29.72 22.82
N GLU A 93 -20.46 -29.61 24.05
CA GLU A 93 -20.98 -30.68 24.89
C GLU A 93 -22.21 -31.33 24.22
N LEU A 94 -22.31 -32.65 24.30
CA LEU A 94 -23.37 -33.48 23.71
C LEU A 94 -24.76 -33.09 24.23
N GLU A 95 -25.65 -32.64 23.35
CA GLU A 95 -27.10 -32.84 23.53
C GLU A 95 -27.58 -33.95 22.59
N THR A 96 -28.10 -34.99 23.22
CA THR A 96 -28.69 -36.18 22.61
C THR A 96 -30.14 -35.89 22.28
N VAL A 97 -30.53 -35.91 21.00
CA VAL A 97 -31.93 -36.04 20.61
C VAL A 97 -32.05 -37.14 19.56
N ALA A 98 -32.78 -38.18 19.95
CA ALA A 98 -33.18 -39.31 19.11
C ALA A 98 -34.43 -38.97 18.29
N ALA A 99 -34.48 -39.48 17.05
CA ALA A 99 -35.58 -40.27 16.46
C ALA A 99 -35.78 -40.01 14.96
N GLY A 100 -35.81 -41.09 14.18
CA GLY A 100 -36.43 -41.12 12.85
C GLY A 100 -35.72 -42.04 11.86
N PRO A 101 -36.28 -43.20 11.48
CA PRO A 101 -35.71 -44.08 10.46
C PRO A 101 -36.15 -43.60 9.07
N THR A 102 -35.20 -43.44 8.14
CA THR A 102 -35.54 -43.29 6.72
C THR A 102 -34.82 -44.39 5.95
N GLU A 103 -35.63 -45.11 5.18
CA GLU A 103 -35.30 -46.31 4.42
C GLU A 103 -34.13 -46.10 3.46
N LEU A 104 -33.17 -47.02 3.52
CA LEU A 104 -32.09 -47.17 2.55
C LEU A 104 -32.63 -47.84 1.29
N VAL A 105 -32.73 -47.08 0.20
CA VAL A 105 -32.85 -47.62 -1.15
C VAL A 105 -31.48 -48.05 -1.64
N THR A 106 -31.31 -49.36 -1.81
CA THR A 106 -30.11 -50.01 -2.35
C THR A 106 -29.98 -49.76 -3.85
N ALA A 107 -28.94 -49.04 -4.27
CA ALA A 107 -28.51 -48.99 -5.67
C ALA A 107 -27.43 -50.07 -5.93
N PRO A 108 -27.39 -50.69 -7.13
CA PRO A 108 -26.46 -51.77 -7.43
C PRO A 108 -25.02 -51.26 -7.59
N ALA A 109 -24.09 -52.04 -7.03
CA ALA A 109 -22.65 -51.83 -7.12
C ALA A 109 -22.16 -51.94 -8.57
N VAL A 110 -21.63 -50.83 -9.10
CA VAL A 110 -20.85 -50.81 -10.34
C VAL A 110 -19.41 -51.19 -9.99
N ALA A 111 -18.92 -52.27 -10.62
CA ALA A 111 -17.55 -52.74 -10.46
C ALA A 111 -16.53 -51.69 -10.95
N PRO A 112 -15.41 -51.47 -10.24
CA PRO A 112 -14.38 -50.53 -10.66
C PRO A 112 -13.65 -51.08 -11.89
N GLN A 113 -13.61 -50.27 -12.96
CA GLN A 113 -12.72 -50.52 -14.09
C GLN A 113 -11.26 -50.26 -13.67
N PRO A 114 -10.29 -51.10 -14.07
CA PRO A 114 -8.89 -50.87 -13.79
C PRO A 114 -8.38 -49.66 -14.57
N LEU A 115 -7.81 -48.68 -13.86
CA LEU A 115 -7.04 -47.59 -14.46
C LEU A 115 -5.82 -48.17 -15.19
N SER A 116 -5.82 -48.06 -16.52
CA SER A 116 -4.62 -48.23 -17.33
C SER A 116 -3.64 -47.11 -17.01
N ALA A 117 -2.51 -47.46 -16.40
CA ALA A 117 -1.39 -46.54 -16.17
C ALA A 117 -0.82 -46.05 -17.52
N PRO A 118 -0.53 -44.75 -17.69
CA PRO A 118 0.15 -44.27 -18.88
C PRO A 118 1.60 -44.79 -18.89
N THR A 119 1.93 -45.56 -19.93
CA THR A 119 3.31 -45.97 -20.24
C THR A 119 4.15 -44.73 -20.48
N GLN A 120 4.99 -44.34 -19.51
CA GLN A 120 6.03 -43.34 -19.71
C GLN A 120 7.05 -43.87 -20.70
N GLN A 121 7.03 -43.32 -21.91
CA GLN A 121 8.05 -43.53 -22.92
C GLN A 121 9.32 -42.78 -22.48
N VAL A 122 10.28 -43.53 -21.93
CA VAL A 122 11.60 -43.02 -21.54
C VAL A 122 12.32 -42.51 -22.79
N ALA A 123 12.55 -41.20 -22.86
CA ALA A 123 13.36 -40.60 -23.91
C ALA A 123 14.83 -41.04 -23.76
N PRO A 124 15.55 -41.29 -24.88
CA PRO A 124 16.96 -41.63 -24.84
C PRO A 124 17.78 -40.46 -24.26
N PRO A 125 18.89 -40.75 -23.54
CA PRO A 125 19.72 -39.72 -22.94
C PRO A 125 20.37 -38.84 -24.03
N PRO A 126 20.51 -37.53 -23.79
CA PRO A 126 21.20 -36.64 -24.70
C PRO A 126 22.69 -37.05 -24.83
N PRO A 127 23.32 -36.78 -25.98
CA PRO A 127 24.75 -37.05 -26.19
C PRO A 127 25.59 -36.26 -25.18
N ALA A 128 26.60 -36.93 -24.61
CA ALA A 128 27.51 -36.36 -23.63
C ALA A 128 28.23 -35.13 -24.21
N VAL A 129 28.01 -33.97 -23.59
CA VAL A 129 28.77 -32.75 -23.85
C VAL A 129 30.18 -32.95 -23.28
N PRO A 130 31.26 -32.79 -24.07
CA PRO A 130 32.62 -32.91 -23.57
C PRO A 130 32.88 -31.83 -22.50
N LEU A 131 33.32 -32.26 -21.31
CA LEU A 131 33.72 -31.35 -20.24
C LEU A 131 34.86 -30.44 -20.73
N PRO A 132 34.79 -29.12 -20.49
CA PRO A 132 35.92 -28.23 -20.74
C PRO A 132 37.11 -28.64 -19.87
N ALA A 133 38.30 -28.61 -20.47
CA ALA A 133 39.56 -28.96 -19.82
C ALA A 133 39.77 -28.12 -18.54
N HIS A 134 40.22 -28.80 -17.49
CA HIS A 134 40.51 -28.24 -16.18
C HIS A 134 41.57 -27.13 -16.31
N VAL A 135 41.16 -25.87 -16.14
CA VAL A 135 42.09 -24.73 -16.08
C VAL A 135 42.77 -24.78 -14.71
N PRO A 136 44.12 -24.89 -14.65
CA PRO A 136 44.83 -24.89 -13.37
C PRO A 136 44.65 -23.54 -12.66
N PRO A 137 44.51 -23.54 -11.32
CA PRO A 137 44.36 -22.32 -10.55
C PRO A 137 45.62 -21.44 -10.70
N PRO A 138 45.47 -20.10 -10.71
CA PRO A 138 46.61 -19.19 -10.74
C PRO A 138 47.50 -19.37 -9.51
N PRO A 139 48.81 -19.09 -9.63
CA PRO A 139 49.73 -19.16 -8.51
C PRO A 139 49.31 -18.16 -7.41
N ILE A 140 49.20 -18.68 -6.18
CA ILE A 140 48.93 -17.90 -4.97
C ILE A 140 50.11 -16.94 -4.77
N LEU A 141 49.86 -15.63 -4.91
CA LEU A 141 50.84 -14.61 -4.56
C LEU A 141 51.04 -14.57 -3.03
N PRO A 142 52.27 -14.36 -2.54
CA PRO A 142 52.54 -14.22 -1.12
C PRO A 142 51.86 -12.95 -0.56
N PRO A 143 51.43 -12.97 0.71
CA PRO A 143 50.79 -11.82 1.34
C PRO A 143 51.77 -10.63 1.39
N LEU A 144 51.34 -9.51 0.82
CA LEU A 144 51.95 -8.20 1.04
C LEU A 144 51.98 -7.92 2.56
N ALA A 145 53.17 -7.73 3.10
CA ALA A 145 53.39 -7.38 4.49
C ALA A 145 52.58 -6.12 4.85
N ALA A 146 51.56 -6.30 5.69
CA ALA A 146 50.80 -5.21 6.26
C ALA A 146 51.76 -4.33 7.08
N SER A 147 51.90 -3.08 6.64
CA SER A 147 52.61 -2.06 7.40
C SER A 147 51.81 -1.77 8.67
N VAL A 148 52.39 -2.10 9.83
CA VAL A 148 51.82 -1.81 11.15
C VAL A 148 51.67 -0.28 11.28
N PRO A 149 50.44 0.26 11.42
CA PRO A 149 50.28 1.68 11.70
C PRO A 149 50.81 2.01 13.09
N ALA A 150 51.56 3.11 13.19
CA ALA A 150 52.11 3.62 14.43
C ALA A 150 51.01 3.87 15.48
N PRO A 151 51.31 3.71 16.79
CA PRO A 151 50.36 3.93 17.86
C PRO A 151 49.89 5.39 17.88
N VAL A 152 48.58 5.58 17.67
CA VAL A 152 47.90 6.86 17.83
C VAL A 152 47.91 7.23 19.32
N PRO A 153 48.34 8.44 19.71
CA PRO A 153 48.31 8.87 21.11
C PRO A 153 46.87 8.94 21.62
N PRO A 154 46.62 8.63 22.91
CA PRO A 154 45.28 8.66 23.47
C PRO A 154 44.72 10.08 23.46
N THR A 155 43.68 10.30 22.66
CA THR A 155 42.83 11.49 22.76
C THR A 155 42.06 11.43 24.07
N VAL A 156 42.45 12.29 25.00
CA VAL A 156 41.75 12.53 26.26
C VAL A 156 40.38 13.12 25.95
N SER A 157 39.37 12.27 25.90
CA SER A 157 37.97 12.70 25.83
C SER A 157 37.55 13.22 27.21
N SER A 158 37.37 14.53 27.33
CA SER A 158 36.74 15.15 28.50
C SER A 158 35.29 14.67 28.59
N ARG A 159 35.03 13.69 29.45
CA ARG A 159 33.68 13.36 29.95
C ARG A 159 33.15 14.55 30.76
N SER A 160 32.51 15.49 30.08
CA SER A 160 31.56 16.42 30.68
C SER A 160 30.18 15.77 30.62
N GLY A 161 29.69 15.34 31.79
CA GLY A 161 28.34 14.79 31.92
C GLY A 161 27.29 15.88 31.73
N SER A 162 26.38 15.66 30.78
CA SER A 162 25.10 16.38 30.71
C SER A 162 24.00 15.38 30.33
N ARG A 163 23.51 14.69 31.36
CA ARG A 163 22.25 13.93 31.33
C ARG A 163 21.10 14.88 31.72
N TRP A 164 20.88 15.97 31.00
CA TRP A 164 19.70 16.83 31.19
C TRP A 164 19.58 17.83 30.05
N GLY A 165 18.59 17.65 29.16
CA GLY A 165 18.40 18.60 28.05
C GLY A 165 17.36 18.24 27.00
N ARG A 166 16.58 17.16 27.16
CA ARG A 166 15.46 16.79 26.25
C ARG A 166 14.08 17.26 26.76
N PHE A 167 13.98 18.43 27.38
CA PHE A 167 12.70 18.94 27.93
C PHE A 167 12.35 20.38 27.55
N ALA A 168 12.83 20.90 26.42
CA ALA A 168 12.61 22.31 26.04
C ALA A 168 11.71 22.55 24.80
N ASN A 169 11.00 21.56 24.24
CA ASN A 169 10.23 21.74 22.99
C ASN A 169 8.70 21.52 23.08
N VAL A 170 8.08 21.67 24.26
CA VAL A 170 6.60 21.48 24.41
C VAL A 170 5.84 22.79 24.69
N ALA A 171 6.52 23.94 24.77
CA ALA A 171 5.88 25.18 25.21
C ALA A 171 5.42 26.14 24.08
N MET A 172 5.45 25.76 22.80
CA MET A 172 5.17 26.71 21.70
C MET A 172 4.24 26.16 20.61
N ALA A 173 3.15 25.49 20.99
CA ALA A 173 2.09 25.08 20.04
C ALA A 173 0.66 25.41 20.53
N LEU A 174 0.52 26.25 21.57
CA LEU A 174 -0.76 26.51 22.25
C LEU A 174 -1.29 27.95 22.07
N ALA A 175 -0.82 28.67 21.04
CA ALA A 175 -1.18 30.08 20.82
C ALA A 175 -1.88 30.39 19.48
N VAL A 176 -2.19 29.41 18.63
CA VAL A 176 -2.73 29.70 17.27
C VAL A 176 -4.18 29.20 17.05
N LEU A 177 -4.79 28.51 18.02
CA LEU A 177 -6.10 27.86 17.85
C LEU A 177 -7.28 28.65 18.46
N VAL A 178 -7.36 29.96 18.22
CA VAL A 178 -8.50 30.80 18.70
C VAL A 178 -9.23 31.59 17.60
N THR A 179 -8.85 31.52 16.32
CA THR A 179 -9.48 32.39 15.30
C THR A 179 -9.90 31.65 14.04
N SER A 180 -11.01 30.90 14.11
CA SER A 180 -11.83 30.63 12.91
C SER A 180 -13.15 29.96 13.29
N LEU A 181 -14.09 30.78 13.74
CA LEU A 181 -15.52 30.45 13.76
C LEU A 181 -16.24 31.25 12.68
N THR A 182 -17.28 30.63 12.11
CA THR A 182 -18.34 31.16 11.21
C THR A 182 -18.02 31.22 9.71
N VAL A 183 -18.66 30.35 8.92
CA VAL A 183 -19.87 30.65 8.11
C VAL A 183 -20.63 29.35 7.84
N ALA A 184 -21.93 29.36 8.13
CA ALA A 184 -22.90 28.36 7.74
C ALA A 184 -23.50 28.72 6.37
N GLY A 185 -23.76 27.73 5.51
CA GLY A 185 -24.40 27.94 4.21
C GLY A 185 -25.03 26.66 3.67
N ILE A 186 -26.35 26.62 3.70
CA ILE A 186 -27.28 25.55 3.31
C ILE A 186 -27.37 25.42 1.78
N SER A 187 -27.45 24.20 1.24
CA SER A 187 -28.09 23.96 -0.07
C SER A 187 -28.71 22.57 -0.15
N THR A 188 -29.98 22.47 0.23
CA THR A 188 -30.92 21.42 -0.19
C THR A 188 -31.38 21.71 -1.62
N GLY A 189 -31.23 20.75 -2.54
CA GLY A 189 -31.72 20.85 -3.91
C GLY A 189 -32.16 19.48 -4.45
N VAL A 190 -33.45 19.23 -4.37
CA VAL A 190 -34.18 18.11 -4.97
C VAL A 190 -34.44 18.43 -6.45
N LEU A 191 -34.21 17.49 -7.37
CA LEU A 191 -34.75 17.56 -8.73
C LEU A 191 -35.58 16.30 -9.07
N PRO A 192 -36.74 16.46 -9.72
CA PRO A 192 -37.68 15.38 -10.02
C PRO A 192 -37.34 14.62 -11.31
N PHE A 193 -37.70 13.34 -11.34
CA PHE A 193 -37.76 12.51 -12.53
C PHE A 193 -39.13 12.64 -13.20
N GLY A 194 -39.13 12.95 -14.49
CA GLY A 194 -40.28 12.85 -15.41
C GLY A 194 -39.73 12.96 -16.84
N GLY A 195 -40.20 12.23 -17.84
CA GLY A 195 -41.30 11.28 -17.90
C GLY A 195 -41.21 10.45 -19.19
N ASP A 196 -42.17 9.55 -19.31
CA ASP A 196 -42.29 8.49 -20.30
C ASP A 196 -42.57 8.95 -21.74
N GLY A 197 -42.05 8.14 -22.68
CA GLY A 197 -42.73 7.56 -23.86
C GLY A 197 -43.47 8.46 -24.87
N THR A 198 -43.25 8.28 -26.17
CA THR A 198 -44.01 7.40 -27.11
C THR A 198 -43.38 7.46 -28.54
N PRO A 199 -43.86 6.79 -29.62
CA PRO A 199 -43.03 5.86 -30.40
C PRO A 199 -42.89 6.18 -31.91
N SER A 200 -42.14 5.31 -32.60
CA SER A 200 -42.32 4.81 -33.99
C SER A 200 -42.58 5.79 -35.13
N GLY A 201 -41.64 5.86 -36.09
CA GLY A 201 -41.84 6.49 -37.39
C GLY A 201 -40.73 6.19 -38.40
N ALA A 202 -40.96 5.18 -39.23
CA ALA A 202 -40.53 4.96 -40.62
C ALA A 202 -39.14 5.43 -41.14
N ALA A 203 -38.40 4.47 -41.71
CA ALA A 203 -37.38 4.66 -42.77
C ALA A 203 -38.07 4.91 -44.14
N PRO A 204 -37.37 5.13 -45.28
CA PRO A 204 -35.92 5.21 -45.53
C PRO A 204 -35.52 6.41 -46.44
N SER A 205 -34.22 6.73 -46.57
CA SER A 205 -33.60 7.18 -47.84
C SER A 205 -32.08 7.23 -47.75
N ALA A 206 -31.43 6.44 -48.59
CA ALA A 206 -30.00 6.39 -48.79
C ALA A 206 -29.54 7.63 -49.55
N THR A 207 -28.72 8.46 -48.91
CA THR A 207 -27.89 9.47 -49.59
C THR A 207 -26.44 9.16 -49.25
N ALA A 208 -25.66 8.84 -50.27
CA ALA A 208 -24.21 8.68 -50.19
C ALA A 208 -23.57 10.05 -49.87
N GLY A 209 -23.49 10.37 -48.58
CA GLY A 209 -22.74 11.50 -48.06
C GLY A 209 -21.29 11.12 -47.84
N SER A 210 -20.37 11.95 -48.32
CA SER A 210 -18.93 11.82 -48.04
C SER A 210 -18.70 11.71 -46.52
N PRO A 211 -17.80 10.82 -46.04
CA PRO A 211 -17.52 10.67 -44.62
C PRO A 211 -16.80 11.92 -44.10
N THR A 212 -17.59 12.90 -43.66
CA THR A 212 -17.10 13.99 -42.83
C THR A 212 -16.89 13.38 -41.46
N ALA A 213 -15.67 12.89 -41.21
CA ALA A 213 -15.31 12.33 -39.92
C ALA A 213 -15.59 13.41 -38.85
N PRO A 214 -16.47 13.16 -37.86
CA PRO A 214 -16.69 14.11 -36.79
C PRO A 214 -15.39 14.23 -36.00
N THR A 215 -14.66 15.30 -36.24
CA THR A 215 -13.49 15.69 -35.45
C THR A 215 -14.02 16.31 -34.17
N SER A 216 -14.55 15.47 -33.28
CA SER A 216 -14.82 15.84 -31.89
C SER A 216 -13.46 16.00 -31.20
N SER A 217 -12.81 17.14 -31.47
CA SER A 217 -11.70 17.62 -30.68
C SER A 217 -12.26 18.08 -29.34
N THR A 218 -12.47 17.12 -28.44
CA THR A 218 -12.74 17.41 -27.04
C THR A 218 -11.52 18.16 -26.53
N SER A 219 -11.65 19.49 -26.40
CA SER A 219 -10.60 20.33 -25.84
C SER A 219 -10.16 19.71 -24.50
N PRO A 220 -8.86 19.51 -24.26
CA PRO A 220 -8.40 18.85 -23.04
C PRO A 220 -8.93 19.63 -21.84
N ARG A 221 -9.69 18.93 -20.98
CA ARG A 221 -10.28 19.49 -19.77
C ARG A 221 -9.14 20.04 -18.91
N ALA A 222 -9.33 21.22 -18.31
CA ALA A 222 -8.29 21.83 -17.48
C ALA A 222 -7.90 20.85 -16.36
N SER A 223 -6.60 20.67 -16.17
CA SER A 223 -6.07 19.82 -15.09
C SER A 223 -5.58 20.69 -13.95
N GLU A 224 -6.06 20.42 -12.74
CA GLU A 224 -5.66 21.13 -11.52
C GLU A 224 -4.38 20.49 -10.97
N LEU A 225 -3.40 21.31 -10.58
CA LEU A 225 -2.18 20.83 -9.95
C LEU A 225 -2.46 20.49 -8.48
N VAL A 226 -2.43 19.19 -8.15
CA VAL A 226 -2.64 18.68 -6.79
C VAL A 226 -1.33 18.70 -6.00
N ALA A 227 -0.25 18.20 -6.61
CA ALA A 227 1.06 18.13 -5.96
C ALA A 227 2.19 18.34 -6.96
N GLN A 228 3.24 19.05 -6.54
CA GLN A 228 4.51 19.14 -7.23
C GLN A 228 5.64 19.11 -6.21
N ASP A 229 6.48 18.08 -6.27
CA ASP A 229 7.56 17.87 -5.30
C ASP A 229 8.84 17.39 -6.02
N PRO A 230 9.91 18.20 -6.02
CA PRO A 230 11.25 17.75 -6.42
C PRO A 230 11.76 16.44 -5.77
N LEU A 231 11.24 16.08 -4.58
CA LEU A 231 11.69 14.98 -3.74
C LEU A 231 13.15 15.09 -3.32
N THR A 232 13.64 16.31 -3.08
CA THR A 232 15.01 16.56 -2.62
C THR A 232 15.11 16.69 -1.09
N GLU A 233 13.97 16.86 -0.42
CA GLU A 233 13.85 17.03 1.04
C GLU A 233 12.45 16.58 1.51
N PRO A 234 12.26 16.25 2.81
CA PRO A 234 10.97 15.84 3.34
C PRO A 234 9.92 16.96 3.24
N ARG A 235 8.84 16.71 2.50
CA ARG A 235 7.69 17.62 2.33
C ARG A 235 6.38 16.85 2.22
N LEU A 236 5.91 16.57 1.01
CA LEU A 236 4.70 15.76 0.81
C LEU A 236 5.00 14.28 1.05
N TRP A 237 6.24 13.87 0.80
CA TRP A 237 6.80 12.57 1.21
C TRP A 237 7.67 12.75 2.45
N GLN A 238 7.63 11.76 3.35
CA GLN A 238 8.31 11.83 4.65
C GLN A 238 9.51 10.89 4.71
N LEU A 239 10.53 11.31 5.46
CA LEU A 239 11.64 10.43 5.82
C LEU A 239 11.12 9.31 6.72
N ARG A 240 11.61 8.09 6.49
CA ARG A 240 11.29 6.94 7.33
C ARG A 240 12.49 6.01 7.45
N ASP A 241 12.81 5.61 8.66
CA ASP A 241 13.73 4.52 8.97
C ASP A 241 12.92 3.42 9.68
N ASP A 242 12.80 2.27 9.03
CA ASP A 242 12.00 1.15 9.50
C ASP A 242 12.89 -0.09 9.70
N PRO A 243 13.56 -0.20 10.87
CA PRO A 243 14.45 -1.32 11.15
C PRO A 243 13.72 -2.66 11.24
N THR A 244 12.40 -2.66 11.46
CA THR A 244 11.61 -3.90 11.49
C THR A 244 11.40 -4.48 10.10
N GLN A 245 11.25 -3.60 9.11
CA GLN A 245 11.10 -3.97 7.71
C GLN A 245 12.42 -3.95 6.94
N LEU A 246 13.52 -3.59 7.61
CA LEU A 246 14.84 -3.38 7.02
C LEU A 246 14.73 -2.47 5.79
N THR A 247 14.12 -1.30 5.96
CA THR A 247 13.87 -0.36 4.86
C THR A 247 14.02 1.07 5.30
N THR A 248 14.61 1.88 4.44
CA THR A 248 14.77 3.32 4.63
C THR A 248 14.16 4.09 3.45
N CYS A 249 13.55 5.23 3.77
CA CYS A 249 13.09 6.27 2.87
C CYS A 249 13.86 7.55 3.22
N THR A 250 14.94 7.85 2.51
CA THR A 250 15.83 8.99 2.78
C THR A 250 15.82 9.98 1.63
N PHE A 251 16.34 11.18 1.88
CA PHE A 251 16.45 12.24 0.88
C PHE A 251 17.93 12.54 0.60
N GLU A 252 18.40 12.16 -0.58
CA GLU A 252 19.79 12.34 -1.03
C GLU A 252 19.81 13.03 -2.40
N GLY A 253 19.19 14.22 -2.47
CA GLY A 253 18.87 14.89 -3.75
C GLY A 253 17.77 14.17 -4.55
N ALA A 254 17.16 13.14 -3.97
CA ALA A 254 16.05 12.34 -4.47
C ALA A 254 15.43 11.60 -3.28
N LEU A 255 14.18 11.16 -3.37
CA LEU A 255 13.63 10.19 -2.43
C LEU A 255 14.26 8.84 -2.75
N VAL A 256 15.23 8.42 -1.95
CA VAL A 256 15.94 7.14 -2.08
C VAL A 256 15.28 6.13 -1.16
N ILE A 257 14.94 4.98 -1.73
CA ILE A 257 14.32 3.87 -1.00
C ILE A 257 15.28 2.70 -1.09
N THR A 258 15.80 2.28 0.06
CA THR A 258 16.68 1.11 0.18
C THR A 258 16.03 0.08 1.06
N ARG A 259 16.01 -1.17 0.60
CA ARG A 259 15.37 -2.28 1.31
C ARG A 259 16.27 -3.51 1.32
N ASP A 260 16.57 -4.01 2.52
CA ASP A 260 17.40 -5.20 2.75
C ASP A 260 16.58 -6.50 2.90
N LYS A 261 15.36 -6.52 2.36
CA LYS A 261 14.43 -7.64 2.50
C LYS A 261 13.58 -7.83 1.24
N GLN A 262 13.12 -9.04 1.00
CA GLN A 262 12.14 -9.31 -0.06
C GLN A 262 10.77 -8.66 0.21
N GLY A 263 9.98 -8.52 -0.86
CA GLY A 263 8.62 -7.99 -0.84
C GLY A 263 8.53 -6.46 -0.97
N PRO A 264 7.32 -5.93 -1.19
CA PRO A 264 7.09 -4.51 -1.40
C PRO A 264 7.33 -3.68 -0.14
N TYR A 265 7.66 -2.40 -0.33
CA TYR A 265 7.59 -1.39 0.72
C TYR A 265 7.10 -0.05 0.17
N ARG A 266 6.38 0.69 1.00
CA ARG A 266 5.74 1.98 0.68
C ARG A 266 6.32 3.06 1.58
N CYS A 267 6.86 4.12 1.01
CA CYS A 267 7.25 5.30 1.79
C CYS A 267 6.01 6.15 2.12
N PRO A 268 5.98 6.83 3.29
CA PRO A 268 4.88 7.72 3.61
C PRO A 268 4.81 8.88 2.61
N GLY A 269 3.59 9.23 2.20
CA GLY A 269 3.31 10.22 1.17
C GLY A 269 1.98 10.93 1.41
N PRO A 270 1.52 11.76 0.45
CA PRO A 270 0.29 12.53 0.57
C PRO A 270 -0.95 11.63 0.70
N MET A 271 -1.99 12.15 1.33
CA MET A 271 -3.22 11.42 1.68
C MET A 271 -4.44 11.81 0.84
N ASP A 272 -4.25 12.73 -0.11
CA ASP A 272 -5.28 13.22 -1.02
C ASP A 272 -5.95 12.07 -1.78
N GLN A 273 -7.28 12.10 -1.84
CA GLN A 273 -8.07 11.08 -2.53
C GLN A 273 -8.32 11.53 -3.97
N LEU A 274 -7.84 10.74 -4.93
CA LEU A 274 -7.90 11.06 -6.35
C LEU A 274 -8.66 9.96 -7.09
N ALA A 275 -9.66 10.37 -7.88
CA ALA A 275 -10.38 9.49 -8.80
C ALA A 275 -9.70 9.52 -10.17
N ASP A 276 -9.92 10.59 -10.93
CA ASP A 276 -9.31 10.81 -12.24
C ASP A 276 -8.15 11.80 -12.10
N PHE A 277 -6.94 11.34 -12.45
CA PHE A 277 -5.71 12.10 -12.25
C PHE A 277 -4.61 11.62 -13.20
N SER A 278 -3.57 12.42 -13.37
CA SER A 278 -2.28 11.98 -13.87
C SER A 278 -1.19 12.19 -12.83
N MET A 279 -0.23 11.28 -12.81
CA MET A 279 0.97 11.35 -11.98
C MET A 279 2.19 11.08 -12.85
N ALA A 280 3.17 11.96 -12.82
CA ALA A 280 4.43 11.81 -13.52
C ALA A 280 5.61 11.96 -12.55
N VAL A 281 6.61 11.09 -12.66
CA VAL A 281 7.77 11.06 -11.75
C VAL A 281 9.01 10.59 -12.48
N ASP A 282 10.17 11.11 -12.11
CA ASP A 282 11.46 10.62 -12.61
C ASP A 282 11.91 9.45 -11.72
N VAL A 283 12.19 8.31 -12.34
CA VAL A 283 12.59 7.08 -11.66
C VAL A 283 14.01 6.72 -12.01
N ARG A 284 14.79 6.27 -11.03
CA ARG A 284 16.08 5.58 -11.25
C ARG A 284 16.07 4.23 -10.53
N LEU A 285 16.39 3.18 -11.27
CA LEU A 285 16.65 1.86 -10.71
C LEU A 285 18.14 1.83 -10.32
N ARG A 286 18.46 1.67 -9.02
CA ARG A 286 19.84 1.83 -8.50
C ARG A 286 20.55 0.50 -8.27
N SER A 287 19.82 -0.61 -8.27
CA SER A 287 20.37 -1.95 -8.09
C SER A 287 19.65 -2.94 -8.99
N GLU A 288 20.34 -4.02 -9.35
CA GLU A 288 19.74 -5.14 -10.07
C GLU A 288 18.56 -5.74 -9.28
N GLY A 289 17.55 -6.23 -9.99
CA GLY A 289 16.35 -6.81 -9.41
C GLY A 289 15.45 -5.85 -8.63
N ALA A 290 15.78 -4.56 -8.55
CA ALA A 290 14.90 -3.56 -7.93
C ALA A 290 13.94 -2.98 -8.98
N CYS A 291 12.64 -2.99 -8.68
CA CYS A 291 11.66 -2.19 -9.38
C CYS A 291 11.19 -1.04 -8.50
N ALA A 292 11.04 0.13 -9.11
CA ALA A 292 10.27 1.20 -8.49
C ALA A 292 8.78 0.83 -8.51
N ALA A 293 8.02 1.30 -7.53
CA ALA A 293 6.59 1.06 -7.47
C ALA A 293 5.81 2.34 -7.20
N MET A 294 4.73 2.52 -7.96
CA MET A 294 3.74 3.56 -7.72
C MET A 294 2.41 2.89 -7.43
N TRP A 295 1.87 3.10 -6.24
CA TRP A 295 0.48 2.74 -5.93
C TRP A 295 -0.41 3.94 -6.18
N PHE A 296 -1.61 3.68 -6.65
CA PHE A 296 -2.59 4.71 -6.93
C PHE A 296 -4.01 4.19 -6.77
N ARG A 297 -4.95 5.11 -6.55
CA ARG A 297 -6.27 4.78 -5.99
C ARG A 297 -6.14 3.83 -4.80
N PHE A 298 -5.13 4.11 -3.96
CA PHE A 298 -4.76 3.25 -2.85
C PHE A 298 -5.49 3.71 -1.58
N VAL A 299 -6.29 2.82 -1.00
CA VAL A 299 -7.14 3.06 0.17
C VAL A 299 -6.91 1.94 1.18
N ALA A 300 -6.64 2.33 2.44
CA ALA A 300 -6.25 1.41 3.50
C ALA A 300 -5.05 0.53 3.10
N ALA A 301 -5.27 -0.72 2.72
CA ALA A 301 -4.23 -1.67 2.33
C ALA A 301 -4.32 -2.14 0.87
N ALA A 302 -5.25 -1.59 0.07
CA ALA A 302 -5.50 -2.06 -1.29
C ALA A 302 -5.54 -0.92 -2.31
N GLY A 303 -5.18 -1.22 -3.55
CA GLY A 303 -5.24 -0.27 -4.66
C GLY A 303 -4.60 -0.81 -5.92
N TYR A 304 -4.45 0.03 -6.93
CA TYR A 304 -3.62 -0.31 -8.08
C TYR A 304 -2.14 -0.13 -7.77
N ILE A 305 -1.32 -0.86 -8.52
CA ILE A 305 0.14 -0.74 -8.51
C ILE A 305 0.65 -0.78 -9.95
N VAL A 306 1.61 0.07 -10.27
CA VAL A 306 2.54 -0.17 -11.37
C VAL A 306 3.93 -0.42 -10.82
N ARG A 307 4.52 -1.56 -11.21
CA ARG A 307 5.93 -1.86 -10.99
C ARG A 307 6.71 -1.44 -12.23
N ILE A 308 7.79 -0.72 -12.01
CA ILE A 308 8.67 -0.16 -13.03
C ILE A 308 10.00 -0.89 -12.91
N CYS A 309 10.19 -1.89 -13.75
CA CYS A 309 11.37 -2.76 -13.76
C CYS A 309 12.20 -2.49 -15.03
N PRO A 310 13.42 -3.05 -15.17
CA PRO A 310 14.24 -2.82 -16.35
C PRO A 310 13.54 -3.17 -17.67
N GLU A 311 12.81 -4.28 -17.73
CA GLU A 311 12.29 -4.83 -19.00
C GLU A 311 10.83 -4.45 -19.30
N ALA A 312 10.04 -4.05 -18.29
CA ALA A 312 8.61 -3.85 -18.46
C ALA A 312 7.97 -2.98 -17.36
N PHE A 313 6.78 -2.46 -17.66
CA PHE A 313 5.79 -2.12 -16.64
C PHE A 313 4.92 -3.33 -16.31
N TYR A 314 4.72 -3.60 -15.02
CA TYR A 314 3.73 -4.57 -14.53
C TYR A 314 2.61 -3.82 -13.83
N VAL A 315 1.45 -3.75 -14.48
CA VAL A 315 0.24 -3.11 -13.93
C VAL A 315 -0.56 -4.16 -13.21
N GLY A 316 -0.97 -3.88 -11.98
CA GLY A 316 -1.66 -4.84 -11.13
C GLY A 316 -2.59 -4.22 -10.10
N THR A 317 -3.25 -5.09 -9.34
CA THR A 317 -3.90 -4.75 -8.08
C THR A 317 -3.05 -5.24 -6.92
N HIS A 318 -3.04 -4.51 -5.82
CA HIS A 318 -2.40 -4.90 -4.56
C HIS A 318 -3.45 -4.95 -3.46
N GLY A 319 -3.36 -5.93 -2.56
CA GLY A 319 -4.17 -6.03 -1.35
C GLY A 319 -5.60 -6.53 -1.57
N VAL A 320 -5.95 -6.96 -2.79
CA VAL A 320 -7.26 -7.58 -3.06
C VAL A 320 -7.29 -8.98 -2.44
N GLY A 321 -8.21 -9.21 -1.50
CA GLY A 321 -8.34 -10.47 -0.78
C GLY A 321 -7.64 -10.42 0.57
N ASP A 322 -6.42 -10.94 0.66
CA ASP A 322 -5.66 -11.12 1.90
C ASP A 322 -4.87 -9.86 2.37
N GLY A 323 -5.05 -8.73 1.71
CA GLY A 323 -4.37 -7.47 2.04
C GLY A 323 -2.90 -7.39 1.62
N THR A 324 -2.30 -8.45 1.06
CA THR A 324 -0.87 -8.49 0.70
C THR A 324 -0.59 -8.97 -0.72
N THR A 325 -1.54 -9.66 -1.34
CA THR A 325 -1.38 -10.23 -2.68
C THR A 325 -1.29 -9.14 -3.75
N VAL A 326 -0.30 -9.28 -4.64
CA VAL A 326 -0.22 -8.52 -5.89
C VAL A 326 -0.65 -9.40 -7.05
N ARG A 327 -1.67 -8.96 -7.78
CA ARG A 327 -2.16 -9.60 -9.01
C ARG A 327 -1.82 -8.74 -10.21
N VAL A 328 -0.98 -9.25 -11.12
CA VAL A 328 -0.67 -8.57 -12.38
C VAL A 328 -1.87 -8.66 -13.32
N LEU A 329 -2.36 -7.51 -13.76
CA LEU A 329 -3.41 -7.37 -14.78
C LEU A 329 -2.80 -7.35 -16.19
N ARG A 330 -1.65 -6.69 -16.35
CA ARG A 330 -0.97 -6.55 -17.64
C ARG A 330 0.52 -6.36 -17.46
N THR A 331 1.30 -7.00 -18.34
CA THR A 331 2.71 -6.69 -18.56
C THR A 331 2.84 -5.90 -19.86
N LEU A 332 3.56 -4.79 -19.81
CA LEU A 332 3.88 -3.93 -20.94
C LEU A 332 5.40 -3.90 -21.11
N GLY A 333 5.92 -4.76 -21.98
CA GLY A 333 7.37 -4.88 -22.23
C GLY A 333 7.93 -3.70 -23.00
N PHE A 334 9.23 -3.46 -22.82
CA PHE A 334 9.98 -2.45 -23.56
C PHE A 334 10.82 -3.07 -24.66
N GLU A 335 11.02 -2.35 -25.75
CA GLU A 335 12.02 -2.73 -26.78
C GLU A 335 13.44 -2.49 -26.28
N THR A 336 13.63 -1.45 -25.46
CA THR A 336 14.92 -1.11 -24.84
C THR A 336 14.74 -1.06 -23.31
N PRO A 337 15.53 -1.84 -22.54
CA PRO A 337 15.43 -1.84 -21.08
C PRO A 337 15.67 -0.45 -20.47
N ILE A 338 15.17 -0.19 -19.27
CA ILE A 338 15.56 0.97 -18.45
C ILE A 338 16.96 0.69 -17.90
N PRO A 339 17.99 1.48 -18.27
CA PRO A 339 19.32 1.29 -17.72
C PRO A 339 19.34 1.67 -16.24
N LEU A 340 20.16 0.98 -15.44
CA LEU A 340 20.42 1.38 -14.06
C LEU A 340 20.96 2.82 -14.00
N ASP A 341 20.66 3.50 -12.89
CA ASP A 341 21.07 4.86 -12.57
C ASP A 341 20.68 5.96 -13.57
N THR A 342 19.92 5.62 -14.61
CA THR A 342 19.45 6.56 -15.62
C THR A 342 18.06 7.08 -15.24
N PRO A 343 17.84 8.41 -15.14
CA PRO A 343 16.50 8.94 -14.90
C PRO A 343 15.59 8.62 -16.08
N THR A 344 14.45 8.01 -15.80
CA THR A 344 13.39 7.72 -16.77
C THR A 344 12.10 8.37 -16.29
N ARG A 345 11.48 9.20 -17.13
CA ARG A 345 10.21 9.84 -16.79
C ARG A 345 9.09 8.82 -16.98
N VAL A 346 8.34 8.53 -15.93
CA VAL A 346 7.20 7.61 -15.98
C VAL A 346 5.94 8.38 -15.65
N SER A 347 4.90 8.21 -16.47
CA SER A 347 3.58 8.80 -16.24
C SER A 347 2.51 7.71 -16.14
N VAL A 348 1.61 7.85 -15.17
CA VAL A 348 0.36 7.09 -15.02
C VAL A 348 -0.79 8.07 -15.16
N SER A 349 -1.76 7.79 -16.02
CA SER A 349 -3.01 8.54 -16.11
C SER A 349 -4.20 7.63 -15.84
N MET A 350 -5.08 8.06 -14.94
CA MET A 350 -6.35 7.42 -14.60
C MET A 350 -7.51 8.26 -15.13
N GLN A 351 -8.32 7.67 -16.00
CA GLN A 351 -9.56 8.26 -16.49
C GLN A 351 -10.66 7.21 -16.49
N GLY A 352 -11.60 7.30 -15.54
CA GLY A 352 -12.60 6.28 -15.30
C GLY A 352 -11.95 4.95 -14.92
N SER A 353 -12.12 3.93 -15.77
CA SER A 353 -11.50 2.60 -15.63
C SER A 353 -10.18 2.45 -16.39
N THR A 354 -9.78 3.46 -17.16
CA THR A 354 -8.62 3.38 -18.05
C THR A 354 -7.37 3.84 -17.32
N ILE A 355 -6.38 2.93 -17.26
CA ILE A 355 -5.01 3.20 -16.81
C ILE A 355 -4.16 3.35 -18.05
N ALA A 356 -3.58 4.53 -18.29
CA ALA A 356 -2.63 4.76 -19.38
C ALA A 356 -1.22 4.97 -18.81
N LEU A 357 -0.22 4.39 -19.46
CA LEU A 357 1.18 4.45 -19.07
C LEU A 357 2.04 5.04 -20.18
N GLU A 358 2.93 5.95 -19.79
CA GLU A 358 3.92 6.54 -20.67
C GLU A 358 5.32 6.42 -20.07
N ARG A 359 6.31 6.32 -20.95
CA ARG A 359 7.73 6.34 -20.64
C ARG A 359 8.39 7.40 -21.51
N ASP A 360 9.05 8.37 -20.89
CA ASP A 360 9.73 9.47 -21.57
C ASP A 360 8.82 10.21 -22.56
N GLY A 361 7.54 10.37 -22.18
CA GLY A 361 6.49 11.00 -22.99
C GLY A 361 5.97 10.14 -24.15
N GLN A 362 6.44 8.90 -24.31
CA GLN A 362 5.92 7.96 -25.29
C GLN A 362 4.90 7.00 -24.67
N PRO A 363 3.75 6.76 -25.31
CA PRO A 363 2.75 5.82 -24.81
C PRO A 363 3.30 4.40 -24.85
N VAL A 364 3.25 3.71 -23.71
CA VAL A 364 3.66 2.30 -23.60
C VAL A 364 2.46 1.37 -23.72
N GLY A 365 1.32 1.76 -23.15
CA GLY A 365 0.09 0.99 -23.26
C GLY A 365 -1.01 1.40 -22.30
N THR A 366 -2.14 0.72 -22.39
CA THR A 366 -3.33 0.96 -21.57
C THR A 366 -3.87 -0.33 -20.95
N VAL A 367 -4.48 -0.21 -19.77
CA VAL A 367 -5.17 -1.28 -19.05
C VAL A 367 -6.56 -0.79 -18.65
N GLN A 368 -7.57 -1.66 -18.71
CA GLN A 368 -8.93 -1.37 -18.26
C GLN A 368 -9.22 -2.19 -16.99
N ASP A 369 -9.61 -1.51 -15.91
CA ASP A 369 -10.01 -2.18 -14.66
C ASP A 369 -10.89 -1.24 -13.81
N THR A 370 -11.84 -1.80 -13.06
CA THR A 370 -12.82 -1.05 -12.25
C THR A 370 -12.75 -1.36 -10.75
N THR A 371 -11.75 -2.13 -10.31
CA THR A 371 -11.57 -2.56 -8.91
C THR A 371 -11.49 -1.39 -7.94
N PHE A 372 -10.84 -0.29 -8.31
CA PHE A 372 -10.71 0.90 -7.44
C PHE A 372 -11.11 2.17 -8.18
N SER A 373 -11.99 2.97 -7.57
CA SER A 373 -12.54 4.21 -8.16
C SER A 373 -11.81 5.47 -7.70
N GLU A 374 -11.23 5.46 -6.50
CA GLU A 374 -10.49 6.58 -5.93
C GLU A 374 -9.48 6.10 -4.89
N GLY A 375 -8.55 6.97 -4.51
CA GLY A 375 -7.59 6.71 -3.45
C GLY A 375 -6.35 7.58 -3.57
N ARG A 376 -5.38 7.39 -2.68
CA ARG A 376 -4.15 8.18 -2.70
C ARG A 376 -3.11 7.62 -3.66
N VAL A 377 -2.06 8.41 -3.91
CA VAL A 377 -0.84 7.99 -4.60
C VAL A 377 0.28 7.73 -3.61
N VAL A 378 1.08 6.68 -3.85
CA VAL A 378 2.19 6.27 -2.95
C VAL A 378 3.39 5.83 -3.77
N LEU A 379 4.58 6.21 -3.33
CA LEU A 379 5.86 5.78 -3.91
C LEU A 379 6.51 4.70 -3.05
N GLY A 380 7.20 3.77 -3.68
CA GLY A 380 7.87 2.68 -2.98
C GLY A 380 8.75 1.82 -3.87
N ILE A 381 9.06 0.63 -3.36
CA ILE A 381 9.98 -0.33 -4.00
C ILE A 381 9.33 -1.72 -4.04
N TYR A 382 9.64 -2.47 -5.09
CA TYR A 382 9.17 -3.84 -5.29
C TYR A 382 10.30 -4.69 -5.91
N PRO A 383 10.79 -5.75 -5.24
CA PRO A 383 11.76 -6.67 -5.82
C PRO A 383 11.19 -7.42 -7.03
N GLU A 384 11.91 -7.45 -8.14
CA GLU A 384 11.41 -7.97 -9.41
C GLU A 384 11.00 -9.44 -9.31
N THR A 385 11.91 -10.26 -8.80
CA THR A 385 11.78 -11.69 -8.65
C THR A 385 12.41 -12.14 -7.32
N PRO A 386 11.97 -13.27 -6.74
CA PRO A 386 12.52 -13.76 -5.48
C PRO A 386 13.98 -14.26 -5.59
N GLU A 387 14.50 -14.47 -6.79
CA GLU A 387 15.88 -14.92 -7.04
C GLU A 387 16.92 -13.80 -6.85
N HIS A 388 16.53 -12.55 -7.10
CA HIS A 388 17.41 -11.40 -6.85
C HIS A 388 17.56 -11.17 -5.35
N GLN A 389 18.77 -10.85 -4.90
CA GLN A 389 19.06 -10.66 -3.48
C GLN A 389 19.11 -9.17 -3.12
N PRO A 390 18.65 -8.78 -1.91
CA PRO A 390 18.84 -7.42 -1.40
C PRO A 390 20.34 -7.08 -1.21
N PRO A 391 20.71 -5.79 -1.11
CA PRO A 391 19.83 -4.61 -1.03
C PRO A 391 19.18 -4.24 -2.36
N PHE A 392 17.90 -3.89 -2.31
CA PHE A 392 17.20 -3.26 -3.44
C PHE A 392 17.17 -1.76 -3.22
N THR A 393 17.54 -0.98 -4.25
CA THR A 393 17.53 0.48 -4.17
C THR A 393 16.89 1.11 -5.40
N VAL A 394 16.01 2.09 -5.17
CA VAL A 394 15.42 2.95 -6.20
C VAL A 394 15.46 4.40 -5.75
N ALA A 395 15.36 5.34 -6.69
CA ALA A 395 15.25 6.76 -6.39
C ALA A 395 14.14 7.42 -7.22
N PHE A 396 13.45 8.38 -6.60
CA PHE A 396 12.40 9.19 -7.24
C PHE A 396 12.74 10.68 -7.19
N ASN A 397 12.43 11.41 -8.27
CA ASN A 397 12.55 12.86 -8.36
C ASN A 397 11.35 13.48 -9.08
N ASN A 398 11.15 14.79 -8.87
CA ASN A 398 10.27 15.63 -9.69
C ASN A 398 8.86 15.07 -9.88
N VAL A 399 8.22 14.62 -8.79
CA VAL A 399 6.84 14.14 -8.87
C VAL A 399 5.88 15.28 -9.11
N GLU A 400 4.94 15.05 -10.01
CA GLU A 400 3.85 15.96 -10.34
C GLU A 400 2.56 15.15 -10.39
N VAL A 401 1.52 15.63 -9.71
CA VAL A 401 0.20 15.02 -9.67
C VAL A 401 -0.83 16.07 -10.05
N ARG A 402 -1.67 15.75 -11.02
CA ARG A 402 -2.76 16.61 -11.49
C ARG A 402 -4.08 15.86 -11.46
N SER A 403 -5.14 16.49 -10.98
CA SER A 403 -6.50 15.95 -11.08
C SER A 403 -7.14 16.40 -12.39
N PHE A 404 -8.05 15.58 -12.91
CA PHE A 404 -8.95 15.97 -13.98
C PHE A 404 -10.29 16.38 -13.36
N GLU A 405 -10.82 17.54 -13.74
CA GLU A 405 -12.19 17.91 -13.35
C GLU A 405 -13.18 16.87 -13.87
N ARG A 406 -14.16 16.50 -13.03
CA ARG A 406 -15.20 15.50 -13.37
C ARG A 406 -16.25 16.04 -14.34
#